data_AF-N9MJD8-F1
#
_entry.id   AF-N9MJD8-F1
#
_cell.length_a   1.000
_cell.length_b   1.000
_cell.length_c   1.000
_cell.angle_alpha   90.00
_cell.angle_beta   90.00
_cell.angle_gamma   90.00
#
_symmetry.space_group_name_H-M   'P 1'
#
loop_
_entity.id
_entity.type
_entity.pdbx_description
1 polymer ?
#
loop_
_entity_poly.entity_id
_entity_poly.type
_entity_poly.pdbx_seq_one_letter_code
_entity_poly.pdbx_strand_id
1 'polypeptide(L)'
;MNLNLDVLLHPISAEQPCGEDYSFSNEFHAIKKAKTQDDPLLDQGDWVSEPKQADWGFVHSKSTELLESKTKDIRLYGWLLEAWSNLYGFEGIAQAIQLSHRSLNEYWLQLHPEIEDDDLDQRIGLLQGLINQIPVLIKTVPIVTAPHLSLRDYDNFLYQDNLRRKQSEDSSDQAATPQLEQFDQALLNTSKSLQYQNYQHFLDILQQWSSLKEVLDQLMGLDAPSFAAIDSQLDSIHSTLKKLYKTDAFAAQTLVEASEQNNIVTADAINATAAPAIAMPIMNAPTGFQPQPQNHLANREQAMQVLQEIADYFQANEPHSPVSYMLQKTIKWSQMPLHEWLTQVIKNDNPLENIQELLGVQSSNETNSDW
;
A
#
# COMPACT_ATOMS: atom_id res chain seq x y z
N MET A 1 9.54 17.15 5.29
CA MET A 1 10.98 17.18 5.66
C MET A 1 11.79 17.57 4.41
N ASN A 2 13.09 17.91 4.48
CA ASN A 2 13.94 17.94 3.26
C ASN A 2 15.13 17.00 3.46
N LEU A 3 14.87 15.69 3.35
CA LEU A 3 15.92 14.68 3.25
C LEU A 3 16.53 14.82 1.86
N ASN A 4 17.70 15.46 1.76
CA ASN A 4 18.37 15.61 0.48
C ASN A 4 19.04 14.27 0.10
N LEU A 5 18.30 13.42 -0.60
CA LEU A 5 18.79 12.11 -1.05
C LEU A 5 19.98 12.22 -2.01
N ASP A 6 20.10 13.31 -2.77
CA ASP A 6 21.15 13.43 -3.78
C ASP A 6 22.55 13.48 -3.15
N VAL A 7 22.67 14.06 -1.95
CA VAL A 7 23.93 14.04 -1.16
C VAL A 7 24.32 12.61 -0.80
N LEU A 8 23.35 11.79 -0.40
CA LEU A 8 23.60 10.39 -0.02
C LEU A 8 23.86 9.48 -1.22
N LEU A 9 23.49 9.90 -2.42
CA LEU A 9 23.71 9.17 -3.67
C LEU A 9 24.99 9.58 -4.38
N HIS A 10 25.67 10.65 -3.98
CA HIS A 10 26.97 11.00 -4.55
C HIS A 10 28.02 9.91 -4.26
N PRO A 11 28.92 9.63 -5.22
CA PRO A 11 30.01 8.68 -4.99
C PRO A 11 30.93 9.20 -3.88
N ILE A 12 31.48 8.29 -3.07
CA ILE A 12 32.41 8.64 -1.98
C ILE A 12 33.69 9.28 -2.54
N SER A 13 34.21 8.72 -3.64
CA SER A 13 35.35 9.26 -4.38
C SER A 13 35.29 8.82 -5.85
N ALA A 14 36.10 9.42 -6.72
CA ALA A 14 36.14 9.04 -8.13
C ALA A 14 36.74 7.64 -8.34
N GLU A 15 37.70 7.26 -7.49
CA GLU A 15 38.40 5.98 -7.57
C GLU A 15 37.65 4.85 -6.84
N GLN A 16 36.94 5.18 -5.76
CA GLN A 16 36.13 4.25 -4.97
C GLN A 16 34.74 4.86 -4.72
N PRO A 17 33.80 4.74 -5.67
CA PRO A 17 32.45 5.29 -5.55
C PRO A 17 31.67 4.79 -4.32
N CYS A 18 31.92 3.56 -3.89
CA CYS A 18 31.31 2.97 -2.69
C CYS A 18 32.15 3.04 -1.42
N GLY A 19 33.36 3.62 -1.48
CA GLY A 19 34.27 3.68 -0.34
C GLY A 19 34.70 2.31 0.20
N GLU A 20 35.06 2.25 1.48
CA GLU A 20 35.63 1.05 2.13
C GLU A 20 34.55 0.20 2.82
N ASP A 21 34.82 -1.08 3.09
CA ASP A 21 33.95 -1.91 3.93
C ASP A 21 34.10 -1.54 5.42
N TYR A 22 32.99 -1.15 6.04
CA TYR A 22 32.91 -0.79 7.46
C TYR A 22 32.35 -1.90 8.37
N SER A 23 32.22 -3.14 7.88
CA SER A 23 31.68 -4.31 8.60
C SER A 23 32.12 -4.44 10.07
N PHE A 24 33.41 -4.21 10.32
CA PHE A 24 34.07 -4.37 11.63
C PHE A 24 34.43 -3.04 12.31
N SER A 25 33.91 -1.93 11.79
CA SER A 25 34.16 -0.60 12.32
C SER A 25 33.45 -0.36 13.66
N ASN A 26 34.03 0.50 14.50
CA ASN A 26 33.40 0.92 15.75
C ASN A 26 32.07 1.64 15.49
N GLU A 27 31.95 2.30 14.35
CA GLU A 27 30.77 3.01 13.89
C GLU A 27 29.60 2.04 13.61
N PHE A 28 29.84 0.95 12.88
CA PHE A 28 28.82 -0.09 12.67
C PHE A 28 28.41 -0.75 13.98
N HIS A 29 29.37 -0.99 14.89
CA HIS A 29 29.07 -1.49 16.23
C HIS A 29 28.22 -0.50 17.03
N ALA A 30 28.52 0.80 16.96
CA ALA A 30 27.77 1.84 17.64
C ALA A 30 26.33 1.94 17.10
N ILE A 31 26.13 1.89 15.79
CA ILE A 31 24.78 1.90 15.18
C ILE A 31 23.98 0.67 15.62
N LYS A 32 24.57 -0.54 15.54
CA LYS A 32 23.93 -1.79 16.01
C LYS A 32 23.52 -1.70 17.48
N LYS A 33 24.38 -1.11 18.32
CA LYS A 33 24.08 -0.91 19.74
C LYS A 33 22.95 0.09 19.95
N ALA A 34 22.91 1.17 19.17
CA ALA A 34 21.92 2.24 19.27
C ALA A 34 20.51 1.81 18.82
N LYS A 35 20.38 0.90 17.85
CA LYS A 35 19.08 0.36 17.41
C LYS A 35 18.48 -0.71 18.33
N THR A 36 19.25 -1.19 19.31
CA THR A 36 18.75 -2.24 20.22
C THR A 36 17.84 -1.60 21.26
N GLN A 37 16.62 -2.11 21.38
CA GLN A 37 15.68 -1.77 22.44
C GLN A 37 15.24 -3.05 23.16
N ASP A 38 14.99 -2.94 24.46
CA ASP A 38 14.48 -4.05 25.27
C ASP A 38 12.97 -4.21 25.04
N ASP A 39 12.49 -5.46 25.08
CA ASP A 39 11.05 -5.73 24.99
C ASP A 39 10.37 -5.35 26.33
N PRO A 40 9.45 -4.36 26.34
CA PRO A 40 8.78 -3.93 27.56
C PRO A 40 7.85 -4.99 28.15
N LEU A 41 7.53 -6.06 27.41
CA LEU A 41 6.70 -7.17 27.88
C LEU A 41 7.51 -8.28 28.58
N LEU A 42 8.84 -8.23 28.55
CA LEU A 42 9.69 -9.19 29.25
C LEU A 42 9.77 -8.85 30.74
N ASP A 43 9.48 -9.84 31.59
CA ASP A 43 9.68 -9.75 33.04
C ASP A 43 11.18 -9.64 33.34
N GLN A 44 11.59 -8.50 33.93
CA GLN A 44 12.98 -8.25 34.32
C GLN A 44 13.38 -8.97 35.62
N GLY A 45 12.45 -9.66 36.28
CA GLY A 45 12.67 -10.29 37.58
C GLY A 45 13.04 -9.25 38.66
N ASP A 46 13.85 -9.66 39.64
CA ASP A 46 14.22 -8.81 40.79
C ASP A 46 15.18 -7.65 40.45
N TRP A 47 15.66 -7.54 39.20
CA TRP A 47 16.57 -6.49 38.74
C TRP A 47 15.85 -5.53 37.82
N VAL A 48 15.19 -4.50 38.38
CA VAL A 48 14.56 -3.44 37.60
C VAL A 48 15.62 -2.48 37.09
N SER A 49 15.89 -2.51 35.79
CA SER A 49 16.70 -1.52 35.08
C SER A 49 15.81 -0.70 34.15
N GLU A 50 16.21 0.55 33.85
CA GLU A 50 15.52 1.31 32.81
C GLU A 50 15.63 0.56 31.48
N PRO A 51 14.49 0.20 30.83
CA PRO A 51 14.52 -0.54 29.59
C PRO A 51 15.33 0.23 28.55
N LYS A 52 16.29 -0.43 27.92
CA LYS A 52 17.07 0.20 26.87
C LYS A 52 16.15 0.63 25.73
N GLN A 53 16.20 1.90 25.38
CA GLN A 53 15.47 2.46 24.24
C GLN A 53 16.41 2.64 23.05
N ALA A 54 15.87 2.47 21.85
CA ALA A 54 16.62 2.74 20.63
C ALA A 54 16.82 4.26 20.46
N ASP A 55 18.04 4.66 20.08
CA ASP A 55 18.36 6.04 19.74
C ASP A 55 18.30 6.23 18.22
N TRP A 56 17.10 6.43 17.70
CA TRP A 56 16.88 6.61 16.26
C TRP A 56 17.55 7.87 15.71
N GLY A 57 17.73 8.91 16.53
CA GLY A 57 18.46 10.12 16.16
C GLY A 57 19.94 9.84 15.91
N PHE A 58 20.57 9.03 16.77
CA PHE A 58 21.94 8.55 16.56
C PHE A 58 22.05 7.66 15.33
N VAL A 59 21.13 6.69 15.16
CA VAL A 59 21.12 5.79 13.99
C VAL A 59 21.00 6.59 12.70
N HIS A 60 20.08 7.56 12.64
CA HIS A 60 19.93 8.50 11.52
C HIS A 60 21.24 9.24 11.24
N SER A 61 21.77 9.94 12.25
CA SER A 61 22.91 10.84 12.07
C SER A 61 24.16 10.08 11.64
N LYS A 62 24.46 8.97 12.31
CA LYS A 62 25.68 8.20 12.04
C LYS A 62 25.60 7.42 10.72
N SER A 63 24.45 6.87 10.37
CA SER A 63 24.30 6.15 9.10
C SER A 63 24.37 7.13 7.90
N THR A 64 23.80 8.33 8.05
CA THR A 64 23.89 9.42 7.06
C THR A 64 25.34 9.85 6.86
N GLU A 65 26.09 10.11 7.95
CA GLU A 65 27.52 10.46 7.90
C GLU A 65 28.36 9.42 7.14
N LEU A 66 28.12 8.13 7.41
CA LEU A 66 28.85 7.04 6.75
C LEU A 66 28.48 6.93 5.27
N LEU A 67 27.19 7.01 4.93
CA LEU A 67 26.75 6.99 3.53
C LEU A 67 27.28 8.18 2.76
N GLU A 68 27.36 9.37 3.35
CA GLU A 68 27.83 10.57 2.66
C GLU A 68 29.34 10.51 2.35
N SER A 69 30.14 9.98 3.28
CA SER A 69 31.59 10.24 3.26
C SER A 69 32.50 9.03 3.34
N LYS A 70 32.00 7.85 3.71
CA LYS A 70 32.83 6.68 4.04
C LYS A 70 32.54 5.43 3.23
N THR A 71 31.27 5.05 3.13
CA THR A 71 30.90 3.74 2.57
C THR A 71 29.48 3.73 2.03
N LYS A 72 29.23 2.99 0.94
CA LYS A 72 27.88 2.66 0.46
C LYS A 72 27.62 1.20 0.78
N ASP A 73 26.71 0.93 1.72
CA ASP A 73 26.49 -0.40 2.26
C ASP A 73 25.00 -0.71 2.42
N ILE A 74 24.57 -1.90 1.99
CA ILE A 74 23.17 -2.35 2.06
C ILE A 74 22.62 -2.29 3.50
N ARG A 75 23.45 -2.60 4.50
CA ARG A 75 23.07 -2.61 5.91
C ARG A 75 22.68 -1.21 6.40
N LEU A 76 23.36 -0.16 5.90
CA LEU A 76 23.06 1.23 6.26
C LEU A 76 21.68 1.66 5.76
N TYR A 77 21.25 1.19 4.58
CA TYR A 77 19.91 1.48 4.07
C TYR A 77 18.81 0.85 4.93
N GLY A 78 19.04 -0.38 5.43
CA GLY A 78 18.13 -1.01 6.39
C GLY A 78 18.03 -0.23 7.70
N TRP A 79 19.17 0.23 8.25
CA TRP A 79 19.16 1.02 9.49
C TRP A 79 18.55 2.41 9.31
N LEU A 80 18.75 3.04 8.15
CA LEU A 80 18.07 4.29 7.83
C LEU A 80 16.57 4.10 7.63
N LEU A 81 16.13 2.98 7.04
CA LEU A 81 14.72 2.64 6.94
C LEU A 81 14.07 2.58 8.34
N GLU A 82 14.70 1.89 9.29
CA GLU A 82 14.24 1.84 10.69
C GLU A 82 14.27 3.22 11.36
N ALA A 83 15.35 3.99 11.21
CA ALA A 83 15.47 5.30 11.84
C ALA A 83 14.45 6.30 11.27
N TRP A 84 14.33 6.37 9.94
CA TRP A 84 13.44 7.32 9.28
C TRP A 84 11.97 6.95 9.45
N SER A 85 11.62 5.67 9.59
CA SER A 85 10.24 5.30 9.96
C SER A 85 9.87 5.81 11.35
N ASN A 86 10.78 5.72 12.32
CA ASN A 86 10.53 6.15 13.70
C ASN A 86 10.57 7.68 13.86
N LEU A 87 11.42 8.38 13.10
CA LEU A 87 11.57 9.83 13.19
C LEU A 87 10.59 10.60 12.29
N TYR A 88 10.24 10.05 11.12
CA TYR A 88 9.54 10.77 10.06
C TYR A 88 8.34 10.01 9.48
N GLY A 89 7.94 8.88 10.10
CA GLY A 89 6.74 8.13 9.74
C GLY A 89 6.75 7.66 8.28
N PHE A 90 5.61 7.79 7.60
CA PHE A 90 5.46 7.33 6.21
C PHE A 90 6.37 8.07 5.23
N GLU A 91 6.59 9.38 5.41
CA GLU A 91 7.50 10.17 4.57
C GLU A 91 8.92 9.57 4.64
N GLY A 92 9.38 9.25 5.85
CA GLY A 92 10.69 8.63 6.07
C GLY A 92 10.84 7.25 5.43
N ILE A 93 9.80 6.41 5.50
CA ILE A 93 9.80 5.09 4.87
C ILE A 93 9.91 5.22 3.34
N ALA A 94 9.10 6.09 2.73
CA ALA A 94 9.14 6.31 1.29
C ALA A 94 10.54 6.75 0.83
N GLN A 95 11.13 7.72 1.52
CA GLN A 95 12.47 8.24 1.21
C GLN A 95 13.56 7.19 1.42
N ALA A 96 13.47 6.33 2.44
CA ALA A 96 14.44 5.28 2.68
C ALA A 96 14.39 4.20 1.57
N ILE A 97 13.19 3.78 1.16
CA ILE A 97 13.02 2.84 0.03
C ILE A 97 13.55 3.47 -1.26
N GLN A 98 13.27 4.76 -1.48
CA GLN A 98 13.79 5.51 -2.62
C GLN A 98 15.32 5.53 -2.66
N LEU A 99 15.95 5.86 -1.52
CA LEU A 99 17.41 5.83 -1.39
C LEU A 99 17.97 4.44 -1.68
N SER A 100 17.31 3.40 -1.17
CA SER A 100 17.74 2.02 -1.30
C SER A 100 17.78 1.58 -2.76
N HIS A 101 16.67 1.74 -3.50
CA HIS A 101 16.62 1.29 -4.90
C HIS A 101 17.50 2.14 -5.82
N ARG A 102 17.60 3.47 -5.60
CA ARG A 102 18.52 4.33 -6.37
C ARG A 102 19.97 3.94 -6.15
N SER A 103 20.36 3.65 -4.91
CA SER A 103 21.73 3.23 -4.58
C SER A 103 22.06 1.86 -5.14
N LEU A 104 21.12 0.91 -5.06
CA LEU A 104 21.28 -0.43 -5.65
C LEU A 104 21.46 -0.34 -7.16
N ASN A 105 20.60 0.43 -7.84
CA ASN A 105 20.66 0.59 -9.29
C ASN A 105 21.98 1.25 -9.76
N GLU A 106 22.45 2.27 -9.04
CA GLU A 106 23.67 3.00 -9.42
C GLU A 106 24.95 2.22 -9.10
N TYR A 107 25.00 1.59 -7.93
CA TYR A 107 26.25 1.11 -7.34
C TYR A 107 26.35 -0.40 -7.21
N TRP A 108 25.42 -1.17 -7.78
CA TRP A 108 25.28 -2.62 -7.54
C TRP A 108 26.62 -3.34 -7.45
N LEU A 109 27.47 -3.29 -8.47
CA LEU A 109 28.72 -4.06 -8.50
C LEU A 109 29.73 -3.70 -7.41
N GLN A 110 29.74 -2.45 -6.94
CA GLN A 110 30.73 -1.93 -6.00
C GLN A 110 30.18 -1.77 -4.57
N LEU A 111 28.87 -1.97 -4.38
CA LEU A 111 28.21 -1.77 -3.10
C LEU A 111 28.70 -2.77 -2.05
N HIS A 112 28.75 -2.37 -0.78
CA HIS A 112 29.09 -3.28 0.32
C HIS A 112 27.84 -4.03 0.83
N PRO A 113 27.96 -5.33 1.17
CA PRO A 113 29.14 -6.18 0.98
C PRO A 113 29.39 -6.50 -0.50
N GLU A 114 30.67 -6.63 -0.87
CA GLU A 114 31.09 -7.01 -2.23
C GLU A 114 30.55 -8.40 -2.61
N ILE A 115 30.35 -8.63 -3.92
CA ILE A 115 29.98 -9.95 -4.45
C ILE A 115 31.28 -10.75 -4.59
N GLU A 116 31.39 -11.86 -3.87
CA GLU A 116 32.53 -12.78 -3.95
C GLU A 116 32.14 -14.03 -4.75
N ASP A 117 32.96 -14.45 -5.71
CA ASP A 117 32.75 -15.67 -6.52
C ASP A 117 31.35 -15.78 -7.20
N ASP A 118 30.79 -14.64 -7.64
CA ASP A 118 29.43 -14.52 -8.19
C ASP A 118 28.30 -14.97 -7.22
N ASP A 119 28.59 -15.06 -5.92
CA ASP A 119 27.62 -15.43 -4.88
C ASP A 119 26.83 -14.21 -4.37
N LEU A 120 25.50 -14.25 -4.55
CA LEU A 120 24.58 -13.20 -4.13
C LEU A 120 23.96 -13.43 -2.74
N ASP A 121 24.20 -14.59 -2.11
CA ASP A 121 23.46 -15.03 -0.91
C ASP A 121 23.51 -13.99 0.22
N GLN A 122 24.68 -13.38 0.46
CA GLN A 122 24.81 -12.38 1.51
C GLN A 122 23.95 -11.14 1.23
N ARG A 123 23.95 -10.66 -0.02
CA ARG A 123 23.14 -9.49 -0.41
C ARG A 123 21.66 -9.82 -0.41
N ILE A 124 21.28 -10.99 -0.91
CA ILE A 124 19.90 -11.48 -0.88
C ILE A 124 19.39 -11.52 0.56
N GLY A 125 20.17 -12.09 1.49
CA GLY A 125 19.79 -12.13 2.91
C GLY A 125 19.58 -10.75 3.52
N LEU A 126 20.47 -9.79 3.22
CA LEU A 126 20.36 -8.41 3.70
C LEU A 126 19.14 -7.68 3.11
N LEU A 127 18.92 -7.83 1.80
CA LEU A 127 17.80 -7.22 1.09
C LEU A 127 16.48 -7.84 1.52
N GLN A 128 16.42 -9.15 1.71
CA GLN A 128 15.26 -9.84 2.27
C GLN A 128 14.94 -9.34 3.69
N GLY A 129 15.97 -9.14 4.51
CA GLY A 129 15.84 -8.52 5.83
C GLY A 129 15.24 -7.10 5.76
N LEU A 130 15.73 -6.27 4.83
CA LEU A 130 15.23 -4.92 4.59
C LEU A 130 13.76 -4.93 4.14
N ILE A 131 13.40 -5.69 3.10
CA ILE A 131 12.04 -5.66 2.54
C ILE A 131 11.00 -6.24 3.51
N ASN A 132 11.37 -7.24 4.31
CA ASN A 132 10.46 -7.84 5.31
C ASN A 132 10.12 -6.88 6.45
N GLN A 133 10.96 -5.87 6.71
CA GLN A 133 10.69 -4.86 7.72
C GLN A 133 9.67 -3.82 7.25
N ILE A 134 9.54 -3.59 5.94
CA ILE A 134 8.69 -2.50 5.39
C ILE A 134 7.25 -2.56 5.93
N PRO A 135 6.49 -3.68 5.82
CA PRO A 135 5.13 -3.73 6.35
C PRO A 135 5.06 -3.55 7.87
N VAL A 136 6.06 -4.08 8.60
CA VAL A 136 6.13 -3.96 10.07
C VAL A 136 6.30 -2.50 10.47
N LEU A 137 7.21 -1.78 9.83
CA LEU A 137 7.48 -0.38 10.12
C LEU A 137 6.29 0.50 9.77
N ILE A 138 5.64 0.28 8.61
CA ILE A 138 4.40 0.97 8.22
C ILE A 138 3.33 0.81 9.31
N LYS A 139 3.15 -0.41 9.82
CA LYS A 139 2.14 -0.68 10.86
C LYS A 139 2.44 0.02 12.19
N THR A 140 3.70 0.33 12.48
CA THR A 140 4.11 1.01 13.72
C THR A 140 4.05 2.54 13.65
N VAL A 141 3.89 3.12 12.45
CA VAL A 141 3.75 4.58 12.33
C VAL A 141 2.47 5.04 13.03
N PRO A 142 2.54 6.03 13.95
CA PRO A 142 1.35 6.61 14.56
C PRO A 142 0.46 7.29 13.51
N ILE A 143 -0.79 6.86 13.43
CA ILE A 143 -1.82 7.43 12.56
C ILE A 143 -2.79 8.35 13.32
N VAL A 144 -2.73 8.31 14.65
CA VAL A 144 -3.41 9.21 15.59
C VAL A 144 -2.34 9.94 16.41
N THR A 145 -2.48 11.25 16.61
CA THR A 145 -1.46 12.08 17.29
C THR A 145 -1.58 12.12 18.80
N ALA A 146 -2.79 11.94 19.33
CA ALA A 146 -3.06 11.99 20.77
C ALA A 146 -4.25 11.09 21.14
N PRO A 147 -4.02 9.90 21.73
CA PRO A 147 -2.72 9.25 21.97
C PRO A 147 -2.02 8.80 20.68
N HIS A 148 -0.71 8.58 20.72
CA HIS A 148 0.10 8.13 19.58
C HIS A 148 -0.22 6.66 19.23
N LEU A 149 -1.32 6.42 18.52
CA LEU A 149 -1.78 5.07 18.14
C LEU A 149 -1.48 4.78 16.68
N SER A 150 -1.05 3.55 16.42
CA SER A 150 -0.63 3.03 15.12
C SER A 150 -1.63 2.02 14.55
N LEU A 151 -1.41 1.57 13.32
CA LEU A 151 -2.19 0.47 12.74
C LEU A 151 -1.97 -0.85 13.49
N ARG A 152 -0.79 -1.07 14.07
CA ARG A 152 -0.53 -2.24 14.92
C ARG A 152 -1.44 -2.23 16.15
N ASP A 153 -1.64 -1.07 16.76
CA ASP A 153 -2.54 -0.95 17.92
C ASP A 153 -3.99 -1.22 17.50
N TYR A 154 -4.40 -0.67 16.36
CA TYR A 154 -5.71 -0.94 15.77
C TYR A 154 -5.94 -2.43 15.49
N ASP A 155 -4.98 -3.12 14.86
CA ASP A 155 -5.02 -4.56 14.60
C ASP A 155 -5.15 -5.35 15.91
N ASN A 156 -4.41 -4.96 16.96
CA ASN A 156 -4.48 -5.58 18.27
C ASN A 156 -5.86 -5.39 18.94
N PHE A 157 -6.45 -4.20 18.84
CA PHE A 157 -7.80 -3.93 19.37
C PHE A 157 -8.86 -4.75 18.61
N LEU A 158 -8.75 -4.85 17.29
CA LEU A 158 -9.62 -5.70 16.49
C LEU A 158 -9.48 -7.18 16.86
N TYR A 159 -8.27 -7.66 17.08
CA TYR A 159 -8.03 -9.04 17.48
C TYR A 159 -8.68 -9.35 18.84
N GLN A 160 -8.51 -8.47 19.83
CA GLN A 160 -9.11 -8.61 21.15
C GLN A 160 -10.65 -8.60 21.10
N ASP A 161 -11.24 -7.70 20.31
CA ASP A 161 -12.70 -7.64 20.15
C ASP A 161 -13.24 -8.91 19.46
N ASN A 162 -12.54 -9.43 18.45
CA ASN A 162 -12.91 -10.68 17.79
C ASN A 162 -12.82 -11.90 18.73
N LEU A 163 -11.79 -11.97 19.59
CA LEU A 163 -11.69 -13.02 20.60
C LEU A 163 -12.84 -12.97 21.60
N ARG A 164 -13.20 -11.76 22.06
CA ARG A 164 -14.33 -11.55 22.97
C ARG A 164 -15.64 -12.06 22.35
N ARG A 165 -15.94 -11.67 21.10
CA ARG A 165 -17.14 -12.09 20.37
C ARG A 165 -17.25 -13.60 20.21
N LYS A 166 -16.12 -14.30 20.01
CA LYS A 166 -16.08 -15.77 19.95
C LYS A 166 -16.33 -16.44 21.30
N GLN A 167 -15.92 -15.80 22.40
CA GLN A 167 -16.12 -16.33 23.75
C GLN A 167 -17.52 -16.00 24.31
N SER A 168 -18.20 -15.01 23.74
CA SER A 168 -19.47 -14.48 24.23
C SER A 168 -20.70 -15.02 23.50
N GLU A 169 -20.69 -16.25 22.97
CA GLU A 169 -21.86 -16.84 22.29
C GLU A 169 -23.14 -16.86 23.17
N ASP A 170 -23.00 -16.73 24.51
CA ASP A 170 -24.10 -16.67 25.49
C ASP A 170 -24.41 -15.26 26.08
N SER A 171 -23.71 -14.19 25.70
CA SER A 171 -23.96 -12.84 26.27
C SER A 171 -24.38 -11.82 25.22
N SER A 172 -25.46 -11.09 25.52
CA SER A 172 -26.10 -10.04 24.72
C SER A 172 -25.26 -8.76 24.56
N ASP A 173 -23.98 -8.80 24.90
CA ASP A 173 -23.11 -7.63 24.96
C ASP A 173 -22.37 -7.44 23.62
N GLN A 174 -23.11 -6.93 22.62
CA GLN A 174 -22.61 -6.65 21.27
C GLN A 174 -21.83 -5.32 21.15
N ALA A 175 -21.62 -4.59 22.25
CA ALA A 175 -20.91 -3.31 22.22
C ALA A 175 -19.42 -3.49 21.81
N ALA A 176 -18.88 -2.51 21.07
CA ALA A 176 -17.45 -2.50 20.74
C ALA A 176 -16.61 -2.33 22.02
N THR A 177 -15.36 -2.80 22.00
CA THR A 177 -14.46 -2.55 23.13
C THR A 177 -14.24 -1.05 23.30
N PRO A 178 -14.16 -0.53 24.54
CA PRO A 178 -13.89 0.88 24.79
C PRO A 178 -12.62 1.39 24.09
N GLN A 179 -11.62 0.52 23.87
CA GLN A 179 -10.37 0.88 23.19
C GLN A 179 -10.59 1.17 21.69
N LEU A 180 -11.44 0.40 21.01
CA LEU A 180 -11.73 0.61 19.59
C LEU A 180 -12.54 1.89 19.38
N GLU A 181 -13.52 2.14 20.26
CA GLU A 181 -14.29 3.40 20.26
C GLU A 181 -13.39 4.61 20.55
N GLN A 182 -12.48 4.49 21.51
CA GLN A 182 -11.48 5.53 21.81
C GLN A 182 -10.54 5.79 20.63
N PHE A 183 -10.09 4.74 19.94
CA PHE A 183 -9.29 4.86 18.72
C PHE A 183 -10.06 5.61 17.64
N ASP A 184 -11.30 5.22 17.35
CA ASP A 184 -12.12 5.86 16.31
C ASP A 184 -12.38 7.34 16.64
N GLN A 185 -12.66 7.67 17.90
CA GLN A 185 -12.81 9.06 18.34
C GLN A 185 -11.52 9.85 18.21
N ALA A 186 -10.37 9.30 18.62
CA ALA A 186 -9.08 9.96 18.51
C ALA A 186 -8.66 10.16 17.05
N LEU A 187 -8.96 9.20 16.17
CA LEU A 187 -8.77 9.32 14.73
C LEU A 187 -9.66 10.42 14.12
N LEU A 188 -10.92 10.53 14.56
CA LEU A 188 -11.80 11.62 14.11
C LEU A 188 -11.28 13.01 14.54
N ASN A 189 -10.66 13.10 15.71
CA ASN A 189 -10.06 14.33 16.23
C ASN A 189 -8.68 14.65 15.61
N THR A 190 -8.07 13.69 14.92
CA THR A 190 -6.81 13.91 14.20
C THR A 190 -7.06 14.78 12.97
N SER A 191 -6.23 15.79 12.73
CA SER A 191 -6.46 16.76 11.65
C SER A 191 -6.60 16.10 10.27
N LYS A 192 -7.53 16.60 9.45
CA LYS A 192 -7.77 16.07 8.09
C LYS A 192 -6.62 16.30 7.14
N SER A 193 -5.90 17.41 7.28
CA SER A 193 -4.67 17.67 6.53
C SER A 193 -3.60 16.63 6.83
N LEU A 194 -3.41 16.26 8.10
CA LEU A 194 -2.46 15.21 8.48
C LEU A 194 -2.89 13.84 7.95
N GLN A 195 -4.18 13.47 8.06
CA GLN A 195 -4.70 12.22 7.49
C GLN A 195 -4.45 12.16 5.97
N TYR A 196 -4.68 13.26 5.27
CA TYR A 196 -4.41 13.37 3.84
C TYR A 196 -2.92 13.24 3.52
N GLN A 197 -2.06 13.98 4.22
CA GLN A 197 -0.60 13.90 4.05
C GLN A 197 -0.06 12.49 4.32
N ASN A 198 -0.46 11.87 5.42
CA ASN A 198 -0.11 10.49 5.74
C ASN A 198 -0.52 9.53 4.64
N TYR A 199 -1.73 9.70 4.08
CA TYR A 199 -2.19 8.86 2.98
C TYR A 199 -1.38 9.08 1.69
N GLN A 200 -1.04 10.33 1.35
CA GLN A 200 -0.16 10.62 0.20
C GLN A 200 1.21 9.98 0.38
N HIS A 201 1.84 10.15 1.54
CA HIS A 201 3.13 9.50 1.82
C HIS A 201 3.04 7.98 1.80
N PHE A 202 1.93 7.38 2.22
CA PHE A 202 1.71 5.95 2.06
C PHE A 202 1.60 5.53 0.59
N LEU A 203 0.95 6.32 -0.27
CA LEU A 203 0.95 6.07 -1.72
C LEU A 203 2.35 6.19 -2.32
N ASP A 204 3.17 7.14 -1.85
CA ASP A 204 4.57 7.25 -2.25
C ASP A 204 5.35 5.98 -1.88
N ILE A 205 5.12 5.39 -0.70
CA ILE A 205 5.71 4.10 -0.30
C ILE A 205 5.38 3.02 -1.34
N LEU A 206 4.13 2.92 -1.79
CA LEU A 206 3.73 1.93 -2.80
C LEU A 206 4.46 2.16 -4.14
N GLN A 207 4.63 3.41 -4.54
CA GLN A 207 5.40 3.75 -5.74
C GLN A 207 6.88 3.34 -5.61
N GLN A 208 7.51 3.70 -4.48
CA GLN A 208 8.91 3.36 -4.23
C GLN A 208 9.12 1.85 -4.07
N TRP A 209 8.14 1.15 -3.51
CA TRP A 209 8.13 -0.31 -3.45
C TRP A 209 8.11 -0.94 -4.84
N SER A 210 7.28 -0.45 -5.77
CA SER A 210 7.30 -0.93 -7.16
C SER A 210 8.68 -0.72 -7.80
N SER A 211 9.27 0.46 -7.60
CA SER A 211 10.60 0.79 -8.15
C SER A 211 11.68 -0.13 -7.57
N LEU A 212 11.62 -0.42 -6.26
CA LEU A 212 12.54 -1.35 -5.62
C LEU A 212 12.40 -2.76 -6.21
N LYS A 213 11.18 -3.27 -6.41
CA LYS A 213 10.96 -4.58 -7.03
C LYS A 213 11.58 -4.66 -8.42
N GLU A 214 11.33 -3.66 -9.27
CA GLU A 214 11.89 -3.60 -10.63
C GLU A 214 13.42 -3.62 -10.63
N VAL A 215 14.05 -2.83 -9.75
CA VAL A 215 15.51 -2.81 -9.59
C VAL A 215 16.02 -4.18 -9.11
N LEU A 216 15.37 -4.78 -8.12
CA LEU A 216 15.78 -6.07 -7.58
C LEU A 216 15.64 -7.21 -8.62
N ASP A 217 14.55 -7.23 -9.37
CA ASP A 217 14.33 -8.19 -10.47
C ASP A 217 15.40 -8.03 -11.56
N GLN A 218 15.74 -6.78 -11.93
CA GLN A 218 16.77 -6.50 -12.93
C GLN A 218 18.16 -6.95 -12.46
N LEU A 219 18.50 -6.74 -11.19
CA LEU A 219 19.84 -7.00 -10.66
C LEU A 219 20.10 -8.46 -10.31
N MET A 220 19.07 -9.20 -9.89
CA MET A 220 19.20 -10.59 -9.39
C MET A 220 18.57 -11.64 -10.31
N GLY A 221 17.70 -11.24 -11.24
CA GLY A 221 17.07 -12.18 -12.18
C GLY A 221 16.32 -13.31 -11.46
N LEU A 222 16.75 -14.56 -11.65
CA LEU A 222 16.11 -15.73 -11.05
C LEU A 222 16.33 -15.84 -9.53
N ASP A 223 17.37 -15.17 -9.01
CA ASP A 223 17.69 -15.18 -7.58
C ASP A 223 16.93 -14.11 -6.79
N ALA A 224 16.11 -13.30 -7.47
CA ALA A 224 15.30 -12.27 -6.82
C ALA A 224 14.28 -12.90 -5.84
N PRO A 225 14.08 -12.31 -4.65
CA PRO A 225 13.15 -12.84 -3.67
C PRO A 225 11.70 -12.67 -4.13
N SER A 226 10.82 -13.55 -3.68
CA SER A 226 9.39 -13.38 -3.91
C SER A 226 8.83 -12.19 -3.12
N PHE A 227 8.12 -11.31 -3.83
CA PHE A 227 7.49 -10.12 -3.24
C PHE A 227 6.03 -10.33 -2.81
N ALA A 228 5.40 -11.46 -3.19
CA ALA A 228 3.96 -11.67 -3.06
C ALA A 228 3.42 -11.55 -1.63
N ALA A 229 4.20 -12.01 -0.63
CA ALA A 229 3.81 -11.90 0.76
C ALA A 229 3.81 -10.45 1.27
N ILE A 230 4.73 -9.62 0.75
CA ILE A 230 4.81 -8.20 1.10
C ILE A 230 3.72 -7.42 0.36
N ASP A 231 3.51 -7.71 -0.94
CA ASP A 231 2.42 -7.12 -1.73
C ASP A 231 1.06 -7.31 -1.05
N SER A 232 0.74 -8.55 -0.64
CA SER A 232 -0.50 -8.85 0.07
C SER A 232 -0.66 -8.07 1.39
N GLN A 233 0.43 -7.89 2.14
CA GLN A 233 0.40 -7.08 3.36
C GLN A 233 0.19 -5.59 3.07
N LEU A 234 0.85 -5.05 2.04
CA LEU A 234 0.70 -3.67 1.63
C LEU A 234 -0.71 -3.39 1.10
N ASP A 235 -1.33 -4.31 0.36
CA ASP A 235 -2.72 -4.21 -0.11
C ASP A 235 -3.72 -4.20 1.06
N SER A 236 -3.48 -5.04 2.08
CA SER A 236 -4.28 -5.06 3.30
C SER A 236 -4.15 -3.76 4.11
N ILE A 237 -2.93 -3.25 4.24
CA ILE A 237 -2.68 -1.96 4.90
C ILE A 237 -3.35 -0.82 4.11
N HIS A 238 -3.22 -0.82 2.78
CA HIS A 238 -3.82 0.17 1.90
C HIS A 238 -5.34 0.21 2.07
N SER A 239 -5.98 -0.96 2.02
CA SER A 239 -7.43 -1.10 2.23
C SER A 239 -7.87 -0.59 3.60
N THR A 240 -7.10 -0.90 4.64
CA THR A 240 -7.37 -0.45 6.02
C THR A 240 -7.23 1.06 6.14
N LEU A 241 -6.14 1.65 5.66
CA LEU A 241 -5.95 3.11 5.65
C LEU A 241 -7.02 3.82 4.82
N LYS A 242 -7.41 3.24 3.68
CA LYS A 242 -8.49 3.76 2.83
C LYS A 242 -9.79 3.90 3.60
N LYS A 243 -10.14 2.87 4.37
CA LYS A 243 -11.33 2.80 5.24
C LYS A 243 -11.24 3.78 6.41
N LEU A 244 -10.12 3.77 7.14
CA LEU A 244 -9.92 4.60 8.33
C LEU A 244 -9.96 6.09 8.02
N TYR A 245 -9.23 6.52 6.98
CA TYR A 245 -9.19 7.93 6.57
C TYR A 245 -10.39 8.35 5.72
N LYS A 246 -11.25 7.42 5.29
CA LYS A 246 -12.40 7.67 4.40
C LYS A 246 -11.96 8.45 3.16
N THR A 247 -10.93 7.94 2.50
CA THR A 247 -10.19 8.65 1.45
C THR A 247 -11.03 9.07 0.24
N ASP A 248 -12.18 8.43 -0.01
CA ASP A 248 -13.12 8.85 -1.05
C ASP A 248 -13.63 10.29 -0.83
N ALA A 249 -13.60 10.79 0.41
CA ALA A 249 -13.93 12.18 0.75
C ALA A 249 -12.80 13.18 0.38
N PHE A 250 -11.54 12.72 0.28
CA PHE A 250 -10.42 13.59 -0.08
C PHE A 250 -10.47 14.02 -1.54
N ALA A 251 -10.84 13.10 -2.45
CA ALA A 251 -10.96 13.40 -3.88
C ALA A 251 -12.02 14.48 -4.19
N ALA A 252 -13.10 14.54 -3.38
CA ALA A 252 -14.12 15.58 -3.49
C ALA A 252 -13.59 16.96 -3.06
N GLN A 253 -12.66 17.00 -2.11
CA GLN A 253 -12.12 18.24 -1.55
C GLN A 253 -11.05 18.87 -2.48
N THR A 254 -10.24 18.05 -3.15
CA THR A 254 -9.27 18.51 -4.17
C THR A 254 -9.97 19.16 -5.38
N LEU A 255 -11.15 18.66 -5.77
CA LEU A 255 -11.96 19.25 -6.85
C LEU A 255 -12.54 20.62 -6.48
N VAL A 256 -12.87 20.85 -5.20
CA VAL A 256 -13.39 22.13 -4.71
C VAL A 256 -12.26 23.17 -4.55
N GLU A 257 -11.11 22.79 -3.98
CA GLU A 257 -9.96 23.68 -3.83
C GLU A 257 -9.35 24.08 -5.20
N ALA A 258 -9.32 23.17 -6.17
CA ALA A 258 -8.92 23.49 -7.55
C ALA A 258 -9.90 24.45 -8.25
N SER A 259 -11.18 24.46 -7.85
CA SER A 259 -12.18 25.41 -8.37
C SER A 259 -12.10 26.79 -7.71
N GLU A 260 -11.64 26.89 -6.47
CA GLU A 260 -11.49 28.17 -5.75
C GLU A 260 -10.19 28.91 -6.10
N GLN A 261 -9.11 28.20 -6.46
CA GLN A 261 -7.84 28.81 -6.88
C GLN A 261 -7.88 29.45 -8.29
N ASN A 262 -8.91 29.16 -9.10
CA ASN A 262 -9.08 29.76 -10.43
C ASN A 262 -9.82 31.11 -10.44
N ASN A 263 -10.18 31.69 -9.28
CA ASN A 263 -10.98 32.92 -9.21
C ASN A 263 -10.23 34.18 -8.73
N ILE A 264 -8.88 34.18 -8.70
CA ILE A 264 -8.12 35.37 -8.29
C ILE A 264 -6.95 35.65 -9.22
N VAL A 265 -7.19 36.15 -10.44
CA VAL A 265 -6.22 37.03 -11.14
C VAL A 265 -6.95 38.07 -12.04
N THR A 266 -6.92 39.31 -11.53
CA THR A 266 -6.90 40.65 -12.19
C THR A 266 -8.00 41.13 -13.13
N ALA A 267 -8.78 42.08 -12.61
CA ALA A 267 -9.31 43.21 -13.38
C ALA A 267 -8.22 44.30 -13.50
N ASP A 268 -7.61 44.43 -14.68
CA ASP A 268 -7.29 45.71 -15.36
C ASP A 268 -6.40 45.44 -16.60
N ALA A 269 -6.92 45.74 -17.79
CA ALA A 269 -6.20 46.30 -18.96
C ALA A 269 -7.06 46.24 -20.24
N ILE A 270 -7.62 47.40 -20.57
CA ILE A 270 -8.04 47.93 -21.86
C ILE A 270 -7.40 47.37 -23.15
N ASN A 271 -8.29 47.10 -24.12
CA ASN A 271 -8.17 47.22 -25.58
C ASN A 271 -7.09 46.45 -26.37
N ALA A 272 -7.53 45.43 -27.12
CA ALA A 272 -7.06 45.20 -28.49
C ALA A 272 -8.12 44.44 -29.33
N THR A 273 -8.74 45.21 -30.23
CA THR A 273 -9.25 44.87 -31.58
C THR A 273 -9.89 43.49 -31.85
N ALA A 274 -11.18 43.56 -32.12
CA ALA A 274 -11.98 42.52 -32.76
C ALA A 274 -11.57 42.29 -34.23
N ALA A 275 -11.48 41.01 -34.61
CA ALA A 275 -11.71 40.52 -35.97
C ALA A 275 -12.43 39.16 -35.86
N PRO A 276 -13.42 38.85 -36.72
CA PRO A 276 -14.32 37.73 -36.50
C PRO A 276 -13.72 36.40 -36.97
N ALA A 277 -13.98 35.36 -36.19
CA ALA A 277 -13.68 33.97 -36.52
C ALA A 277 -14.57 33.47 -37.68
N ILE A 278 -13.94 32.82 -38.65
CA ILE A 278 -14.61 32.03 -39.68
C ILE A 278 -15.00 30.70 -39.04
N ALA A 279 -16.29 30.46 -38.89
CA ALA A 279 -16.83 29.17 -38.48
C ALA A 279 -16.57 28.13 -39.58
N MET A 280 -15.84 27.06 -39.24
CA MET A 280 -15.87 25.82 -40.00
C MET A 280 -16.79 24.82 -39.30
N PRO A 281 -17.53 23.98 -40.05
CA PRO A 281 -18.54 23.12 -39.49
C PRO A 281 -17.90 21.92 -38.79
N ILE A 282 -18.48 21.59 -37.64
CA ILE A 282 -18.19 20.41 -36.83
C ILE A 282 -18.64 19.19 -37.64
N MET A 283 -17.71 18.34 -38.06
CA MET A 283 -18.02 16.98 -38.52
C MET A 283 -18.28 16.10 -37.29
N ASN A 284 -19.42 15.39 -37.30
CA ASN A 284 -19.88 14.46 -36.29
C ASN A 284 -18.76 13.52 -35.80
N ALA A 285 -18.40 13.64 -34.53
CA ALA A 285 -17.73 12.57 -33.80
C ALA A 285 -18.78 11.52 -33.36
N PRO A 286 -18.45 10.22 -33.39
CA PRO A 286 -19.36 9.17 -32.96
C PRO A 286 -19.67 9.28 -31.46
N THR A 287 -20.91 8.98 -31.11
CA THR A 287 -21.44 8.94 -29.73
C THR A 287 -20.66 7.95 -28.87
N GLY A 288 -19.69 8.45 -28.12
CA GLY A 288 -19.04 7.68 -27.05
C GLY A 288 -19.97 7.48 -25.85
N PHE A 289 -19.67 6.45 -25.04
CA PHE A 289 -20.38 6.20 -23.79
C PHE A 289 -20.28 7.40 -22.85
N GLN A 290 -21.40 8.10 -22.61
CA GLN A 290 -21.49 9.25 -21.71
C GLN A 290 -22.44 8.92 -20.55
N PRO A 291 -21.91 8.43 -19.41
CA PRO A 291 -22.76 8.03 -18.29
C PRO A 291 -23.45 9.25 -17.67
N GLN A 292 -24.79 9.22 -17.60
CA GLN A 292 -25.58 10.26 -16.95
C GLN A 292 -25.84 9.87 -15.47
N PRO A 293 -25.58 10.76 -14.50
CA PRO A 293 -25.58 10.42 -13.07
C PRO A 293 -26.96 10.02 -12.50
N GLN A 294 -28.06 10.27 -13.21
CA GLN A 294 -29.42 10.05 -12.71
C GLN A 294 -30.16 8.86 -13.32
N ASN A 295 -29.52 8.05 -14.19
CA ASN A 295 -30.23 7.01 -14.93
C ASN A 295 -29.39 5.74 -15.16
N HIS A 296 -29.17 4.96 -14.10
CA HIS A 296 -28.35 3.75 -14.13
C HIS A 296 -28.83 2.71 -15.15
N LEU A 297 -30.15 2.57 -15.36
CA LEU A 297 -30.71 1.65 -16.35
C LEU A 297 -30.35 2.06 -17.78
N ALA A 298 -30.47 3.35 -18.11
CA ALA A 298 -30.10 3.87 -19.42
C ALA A 298 -28.59 3.76 -19.67
N ASN A 299 -27.76 4.04 -18.65
CA ASN A 299 -26.31 3.85 -18.74
C ASN A 299 -25.95 2.38 -18.96
N ARG A 300 -26.62 1.45 -18.28
CA ARG A 300 -26.38 0.02 -18.47
C ARG A 300 -26.71 -0.41 -19.91
N GLU A 301 -27.82 0.06 -20.45
CA GLU A 301 -28.23 -0.26 -21.83
C GLU A 301 -27.24 0.29 -22.87
N GLN A 302 -26.79 1.54 -22.70
CA GLN A 302 -25.76 2.15 -23.55
C GLN A 302 -24.42 1.39 -23.46
N ALA A 303 -24.01 0.99 -22.25
CA ALA A 303 -22.78 0.21 -22.07
C ALA A 303 -22.87 -1.14 -22.79
N MET A 304 -24.03 -1.80 -22.75
CA MET A 304 -24.24 -3.07 -23.44
C MET A 304 -24.24 -2.92 -24.97
N GLN A 305 -24.77 -1.82 -25.51
CA GLN A 305 -24.73 -1.53 -26.94
C GLN A 305 -23.29 -1.35 -27.44
N VAL A 306 -22.49 -0.54 -26.73
CA VAL A 306 -21.07 -0.34 -27.07
C VAL A 306 -20.28 -1.64 -26.96
N LEU A 307 -20.57 -2.46 -25.94
CA LEU A 307 -19.90 -3.75 -25.75
C LEU A 307 -20.25 -4.76 -26.86
N GLN A 308 -21.48 -4.70 -27.40
CA GLN A 308 -21.89 -5.47 -28.57
C GLN A 308 -21.13 -5.02 -29.84
N GLU A 309 -21.01 -3.72 -30.08
CA GLU A 309 -20.26 -3.18 -31.23
C GLU A 309 -18.78 -3.61 -31.20
N ILE A 310 -18.17 -3.60 -30.01
CA ILE A 310 -16.80 -4.08 -29.82
C ILE A 310 -16.71 -5.59 -30.08
N ALA A 311 -17.66 -6.39 -29.58
CA ALA A 311 -17.69 -7.82 -29.82
C ALA A 311 -17.83 -8.17 -31.32
N ASP A 312 -18.70 -7.45 -32.03
CA ASP A 312 -18.92 -7.65 -33.47
C ASP A 312 -17.66 -7.29 -34.28
N TYR A 313 -16.94 -6.24 -33.88
CA TYR A 313 -15.65 -5.88 -34.48
C TYR A 313 -14.59 -6.96 -34.28
N PHE A 314 -14.40 -7.46 -33.06
CA PHE A 314 -13.44 -8.53 -32.79
C PHE A 314 -13.82 -9.85 -33.46
N GLN A 315 -15.11 -10.15 -33.59
CA GLN A 315 -15.56 -11.33 -34.31
C GLN A 315 -15.27 -11.24 -35.83
N ALA A 316 -15.41 -10.05 -36.42
CA ALA A 316 -15.13 -9.84 -37.84
C ALA A 316 -13.63 -9.87 -38.16
N ASN A 317 -12.80 -9.33 -37.25
CA ASN A 317 -11.38 -9.14 -37.50
C ASN A 317 -10.49 -10.23 -36.89
N GLU A 318 -10.92 -10.85 -35.79
CA GLU A 318 -10.17 -11.86 -35.03
C GLU A 318 -11.06 -13.00 -34.48
N PRO A 319 -11.70 -13.81 -35.34
CA PRO A 319 -12.71 -14.81 -34.93
C PRO A 319 -12.19 -15.92 -34.01
N HIS A 320 -10.87 -16.14 -33.97
CA HIS A 320 -10.21 -17.14 -33.12
C HIS A 320 -9.49 -16.53 -31.91
N SER A 321 -9.64 -15.22 -31.68
CA SER A 321 -9.06 -14.56 -30.51
C SER A 321 -9.84 -14.93 -29.25
N PRO A 322 -9.16 -15.26 -28.14
CA PRO A 322 -9.78 -15.44 -26.83
C PRO A 322 -10.62 -14.23 -26.41
N VAL A 323 -10.26 -13.02 -26.87
CA VAL A 323 -10.98 -11.78 -26.56
C VAL A 323 -12.38 -11.78 -27.19
N SER A 324 -12.50 -12.17 -28.46
CA SER A 324 -13.81 -12.28 -29.14
C SER A 324 -14.73 -13.26 -28.41
N TYR A 325 -14.20 -14.42 -28.00
CA TYR A 325 -14.95 -15.43 -27.28
C TYR A 325 -15.40 -14.94 -25.89
N MET A 326 -14.51 -14.26 -25.16
CA MET A 326 -14.80 -13.75 -23.82
C MET A 326 -15.84 -12.62 -23.84
N LEU A 327 -15.77 -11.71 -24.81
CA LEU A 327 -16.75 -10.64 -24.96
C LEU A 327 -18.16 -11.18 -25.24
N GLN A 328 -18.29 -12.15 -26.16
CA GLN A 328 -19.56 -12.81 -26.44
C GLN A 328 -20.12 -13.54 -25.21
N LYS A 329 -19.26 -14.20 -24.44
CA LYS A 329 -19.65 -14.89 -23.20
C LYS A 329 -20.14 -13.91 -22.14
N THR A 330 -19.47 -12.78 -21.99
CA THR A 330 -19.85 -11.69 -21.08
C THR A 330 -21.20 -11.08 -21.45
N ILE A 331 -21.46 -10.86 -22.74
CA ILE A 331 -22.77 -10.36 -23.22
C ILE A 331 -23.89 -11.34 -22.85
N LYS A 332 -23.66 -12.63 -23.11
CA LYS A 332 -24.60 -13.70 -22.77
C LYS A 332 -24.89 -13.78 -21.27
N TRP A 333 -23.86 -13.60 -20.43
CA TRP A 333 -24.02 -13.59 -18.97
C TRP A 333 -24.78 -12.36 -18.47
N SER A 334 -24.57 -11.18 -19.07
CA SER A 334 -25.27 -9.95 -18.67
C SER A 334 -26.80 -10.04 -18.84
N GLN A 335 -27.25 -10.84 -19.81
CA GLN A 335 -28.68 -11.05 -20.11
C GLN A 335 -29.32 -12.19 -19.30
N MET A 336 -28.52 -12.95 -18.56
CA MET A 336 -28.98 -14.12 -17.82
C MET A 336 -29.33 -13.76 -16.37
N PRO A 337 -30.45 -14.23 -15.82
CA PRO A 337 -30.72 -14.07 -14.40
C PRO A 337 -29.72 -14.87 -13.56
N LEU A 338 -29.34 -14.32 -12.40
CA LEU A 338 -28.24 -14.83 -11.56
C LEU A 338 -28.34 -16.34 -11.26
N HIS A 339 -29.53 -16.85 -11.00
CA HIS A 339 -29.75 -18.27 -10.68
C HIS A 339 -29.40 -19.19 -11.87
N GLU A 340 -29.71 -18.78 -13.11
CA GLU A 340 -29.41 -19.55 -14.31
C GLU A 340 -27.91 -19.49 -14.64
N TRP A 341 -27.27 -18.34 -14.40
CA TRP A 341 -25.83 -18.18 -14.53
C TRP A 341 -25.07 -19.08 -13.53
N LEU A 342 -25.49 -19.08 -12.26
CA LEU A 342 -24.89 -19.91 -11.21
C LEU A 342 -24.95 -21.41 -11.57
N THR A 343 -26.08 -21.89 -12.11
CA THR A 343 -26.22 -23.28 -12.57
C THR A 343 -25.29 -23.63 -13.76
N GLN A 344 -25.00 -22.68 -14.65
CA GLN A 344 -24.09 -22.91 -15.78
C GLN A 344 -22.61 -22.85 -15.40
N VAL A 345 -22.25 -22.05 -14.41
CA VAL A 345 -20.86 -21.84 -13.96
C VAL A 345 -20.46 -22.85 -12.88
N ILE A 346 -21.38 -23.27 -12.02
CA ILE A 346 -21.15 -24.25 -10.96
C ILE A 346 -21.53 -25.63 -11.48
N LYS A 347 -20.54 -26.34 -12.04
CA LYS A 347 -20.73 -27.67 -12.65
C LYS A 347 -20.49 -28.86 -11.71
N ASN A 348 -20.26 -28.63 -10.41
CA ASN A 348 -20.05 -29.72 -9.44
C ASN A 348 -21.01 -29.59 -8.25
N ASP A 349 -21.70 -30.70 -7.98
CA ASP A 349 -22.78 -30.91 -7.02
C ASP A 349 -22.34 -30.74 -5.55
N ASN A 350 -22.82 -29.68 -4.88
CA ASN A 350 -23.59 -29.75 -3.63
C ASN A 350 -23.89 -28.33 -3.07
N PRO A 351 -24.86 -27.59 -3.65
CA PRO A 351 -25.22 -26.28 -3.13
C PRO A 351 -26.31 -26.33 -2.04
N LEU A 352 -26.98 -27.47 -1.82
CA LEU A 352 -28.20 -27.51 -0.98
C LEU A 352 -27.93 -27.71 0.51
N GLU A 353 -26.88 -28.44 0.91
CA GLU A 353 -26.52 -28.60 2.34
C GLU A 353 -26.03 -27.28 2.95
N ASN A 354 -25.19 -26.53 2.24
CA ASN A 354 -24.70 -25.24 2.73
C ASN A 354 -25.78 -24.16 2.77
N ILE A 355 -26.82 -24.21 1.90
CA ILE A 355 -27.92 -23.23 1.92
C ILE A 355 -28.90 -23.51 3.07
N GLN A 356 -29.11 -24.78 3.44
CA GLN A 356 -29.94 -25.14 4.61
C GLN A 356 -29.27 -24.74 5.93
N GLU A 357 -27.95 -24.84 6.01
CA GLU A 357 -27.17 -24.40 7.16
C GLU A 357 -27.13 -22.87 7.28
N LEU A 358 -27.02 -22.15 6.15
CA LEU A 358 -26.96 -20.68 6.13
C LEU A 358 -28.32 -20.00 6.35
N LEU A 359 -29.43 -20.67 6.05
CA LEU A 359 -30.80 -20.15 6.24
C LEU A 359 -31.45 -20.59 7.56
N GLY A 360 -30.76 -21.41 8.38
CA GLY A 360 -31.19 -21.74 9.74
C GLY A 360 -32.52 -22.49 9.84
N VAL A 361 -32.89 -23.29 8.84
CA VAL A 361 -34.11 -24.10 8.89
C VAL A 361 -33.76 -25.47 9.44
N GLN A 362 -34.14 -25.75 10.69
CA GLN A 362 -33.98 -27.07 11.28
C GLN A 362 -34.84 -28.11 10.55
N SER A 363 -34.21 -29.20 10.11
CA SER A 363 -34.90 -30.40 9.65
C SER A 363 -35.74 -30.97 10.78
N SER A 364 -37.05 -30.73 10.72
CA SER A 364 -38.01 -31.34 11.64
C SER A 364 -38.16 -32.82 11.28
N ASN A 365 -37.26 -33.68 11.76
CA ASN A 365 -37.49 -35.12 11.76
C ASN A 365 -38.06 -35.53 13.13
N GLU A 366 -39.37 -35.35 13.27
CA GLU A 366 -40.17 -36.28 14.05
C GLU A 366 -40.20 -37.62 13.31
N THR A 367 -39.54 -38.63 13.85
CA THR A 367 -40.07 -39.99 13.82
C THR A 367 -39.72 -40.68 15.12
N ASN A 368 -40.71 -40.64 16.00
CA ASN A 368 -41.03 -41.65 17.00
C ASN A 368 -41.03 -43.06 16.38
N SER A 369 -40.65 -44.07 17.18
CA SER A 369 -41.12 -45.46 17.17
C SER A 369 -39.98 -46.49 17.25
N ASP A 370 -39.84 -47.06 18.45
CA ASP A 370 -39.67 -48.49 18.77
C ASP A 370 -39.22 -49.43 17.64
N TRP A 371 -38.09 -50.11 17.85
CA TRP A 371 -37.94 -51.55 18.18
C TRP A 371 -36.49 -52.00 18.03
#